data_AF-A0A2G8S295-F1
#
_entry.id   AF-A0A2G8S295-F1
#
_cell.length_a   1.000
_cell.length_b   1.000
_cell.length_c   1.000
_cell.angle_alpha   90.00
_cell.angle_beta   90.00
_cell.angle_gamma   90.00
#
_symmetry.space_group_name_H-M   'P 1'
#
loop_
_entity.id
_entity.type
_entity.pdbx_description
1 polymer ?
#
loop_
_entity_poly.entity_id
_entity_poly.type
_entity_poly.pdbx_seq_one_letter_code
_entity_poly.pdbx_strand_id
1 'polypeptide(L)'
;MPSPSTLGASSSALPSSAFTSLPPSSLPAVLSDESALILDIRPHNSYSQARVPHALSLSVPSTLLKRPNFCLARLAEMLPTSAARDKFAGWPHASRILVYDADSAALPPTSNLLGLMRKFRNEGFPASREIAWLRGGFHAVWREHPSLVEHGPPQDVLDEDDVTGEPEADGDPAPLGRGAPTRVLRAKHLPQAAFTSASTIPFKPRFPVLDVDLDPGGSPIKDDAFEEEQHFGR
;
A
#
# COMPACT_ATOMS: atom_id res chain seq x y z
N MET A 1 31.79 -20.19 -40.56
CA MET A 1 31.62 -19.56 -39.24
C MET A 1 30.14 -19.62 -38.89
N PRO A 2 29.70 -20.32 -37.82
CA PRO A 2 28.31 -20.25 -37.39
C PRO A 2 28.08 -19.05 -36.46
N SER A 3 27.02 -18.30 -36.73
CA SER A 3 26.54 -17.19 -35.90
C SER A 3 25.94 -17.70 -34.58
N PRO A 4 26.12 -16.99 -33.45
CA PRO A 4 25.43 -17.33 -32.21
C PRO A 4 24.00 -16.77 -32.23
N SER A 5 23.00 -17.64 -32.40
CA SER A 5 21.60 -17.31 -32.15
C SER A 5 21.38 -17.16 -30.64
N THR A 6 21.30 -15.91 -30.18
CA THR A 6 20.83 -15.61 -28.82
C THR A 6 19.32 -15.80 -28.81
N LEU A 7 18.87 -16.94 -28.29
CA LEU A 7 17.45 -17.17 -27.99
C LEU A 7 17.08 -16.27 -26.81
N GLY A 8 16.36 -15.18 -27.11
CA GLY A 8 15.66 -14.41 -26.09
C GLY A 8 14.64 -15.31 -25.42
N ALA A 9 14.94 -15.75 -24.20
CA ALA A 9 13.97 -16.42 -23.34
C ALA A 9 12.87 -15.41 -23.04
N SER A 10 11.70 -15.60 -23.64
CA SER A 10 10.47 -14.98 -23.20
C SER A 10 10.22 -15.46 -21.76
N SER A 11 10.50 -14.60 -20.78
CA SER A 11 10.25 -14.88 -19.37
C SER A 11 8.73 -15.08 -19.18
N SER A 12 8.26 -16.31 -19.26
CA SER A 12 6.88 -16.66 -18.98
C SER A 12 6.59 -16.28 -17.53
N ALA A 13 5.79 -15.23 -17.33
CA ALA A 13 5.49 -14.71 -16.00
C ALA A 13 4.84 -15.80 -15.14
N LEU A 14 5.40 -16.08 -13.97
CA LEU A 14 4.94 -17.17 -13.10
C LEU A 14 3.43 -17.08 -12.80
N PRO A 15 2.68 -18.20 -12.88
CA PRO A 15 1.26 -18.20 -12.58
C PRO A 15 0.99 -17.99 -11.09
N SER A 16 -0.27 -17.69 -10.73
CA SER A 16 -0.68 -17.55 -9.32
C SER A 16 -0.46 -18.83 -8.51
N SER A 17 -0.54 -20.00 -9.15
CA SER A 17 -0.29 -21.31 -8.52
C SER A 17 1.16 -21.54 -8.11
N ALA A 18 2.10 -20.70 -8.55
CA ALA A 18 3.51 -20.78 -8.15
C ALA A 18 3.76 -20.21 -6.73
N PHE A 19 2.74 -19.62 -6.10
CA PHE A 19 2.83 -18.95 -4.80
C PHE A 19 1.87 -19.58 -3.79
N THR A 20 2.37 -19.82 -2.58
CA THR A 20 1.57 -20.48 -1.53
C THR A 20 0.51 -19.52 -0.98
N SER A 21 -0.71 -20.02 -0.80
CA SER A 21 -1.76 -19.32 -0.05
C SER A 21 -1.75 -19.79 1.39
N LEU A 22 -1.42 -18.91 2.34
CA LEU A 22 -1.41 -19.23 3.77
C LEU A 22 -2.69 -18.75 4.44
N PRO A 23 -3.35 -19.58 5.25
CA PRO A 23 -4.42 -19.12 6.13
C PRO A 23 -3.86 -18.35 7.33
N PRO A 24 -4.68 -17.51 8.00
CA PRO A 24 -4.30 -16.82 9.25
C PRO A 24 -3.76 -17.75 10.34
N SER A 25 -4.24 -19.00 10.41
CA SER A 25 -3.79 -20.00 11.39
C SER A 25 -2.33 -20.42 11.24
N SER A 26 -1.70 -20.18 10.08
CA SER A 26 -0.28 -20.48 9.83
C SER A 26 0.66 -19.34 10.23
N LEU A 27 0.11 -18.18 10.59
CA LEU A 27 0.86 -16.96 10.89
C LEU A 27 1.80 -17.09 12.11
N PRO A 28 1.47 -17.81 13.19
CA PRO A 28 2.40 -18.02 14.31
C PRO A 28 3.75 -18.65 13.89
N ALA A 29 3.73 -19.60 12.95
CA ALA A 29 4.95 -20.23 12.44
C ALA A 29 5.79 -19.29 11.57
N VAL A 30 5.15 -18.31 10.92
CA VAL A 30 5.87 -17.24 10.19
C VAL A 30 6.48 -16.26 11.19
N LEU A 31 5.72 -15.86 12.21
CA LEU A 31 6.16 -14.89 13.22
C LEU A 31 7.30 -15.42 14.10
N SER A 32 7.36 -16.73 14.34
CA SER A 32 8.47 -17.34 15.08
C SER A 32 9.79 -17.40 14.29
N ASP A 33 9.76 -17.10 13.00
CA ASP A 33 10.94 -17.10 12.13
C ASP A 33 11.47 -15.68 11.96
N GLU A 34 12.50 -15.34 12.73
CA GLU A 34 13.18 -14.04 12.71
C GLU A 34 13.78 -13.68 11.34
N SER A 35 14.02 -14.69 10.49
CA SER A 35 14.56 -14.50 9.14
C SER A 35 13.49 -14.38 8.06
N ALA A 36 12.20 -14.44 8.43
CA ALA A 36 11.10 -14.22 7.52
C ALA A 36 10.93 -12.72 7.21
N LEU A 37 10.73 -12.43 5.92
CA LEU A 37 10.36 -11.08 5.48
C LEU A 37 8.84 -10.99 5.34
N ILE A 38 8.20 -10.13 6.13
CA ILE A 38 6.75 -9.91 6.10
C ILE A 38 6.47 -8.53 5.53
N LEU A 39 5.60 -8.44 4.53
CA LEU A 39 5.29 -7.20 3.80
C LEU A 39 3.80 -6.89 3.86
N ASP A 40 3.47 -5.73 4.41
CA ASP A 40 2.13 -5.13 4.38
C ASP A 40 2.04 -4.16 3.20
N ILE A 41 1.25 -4.51 2.19
CA ILE A 41 1.09 -3.65 0.99
C ILE A 41 -0.13 -2.74 1.06
N ARG A 42 -0.82 -2.65 2.21
CA ARG A 42 -1.92 -1.70 2.41
C ARG A 42 -1.41 -0.27 2.45
N PRO A 43 -2.30 0.74 2.31
CA PRO A 43 -1.94 2.13 2.57
C PRO A 43 -1.26 2.32 3.94
N HIS A 44 -0.24 3.19 3.98
CA HIS A 44 0.58 3.39 5.18
C HIS A 44 -0.22 3.81 6.43
N ASN A 45 -1.35 4.51 6.25
CA ASN A 45 -2.23 4.86 7.37
C ASN A 45 -2.85 3.62 8.04
N SER A 46 -3.32 2.64 7.26
CA SER A 46 -3.86 1.37 7.74
C SER A 46 -2.79 0.57 8.49
N TYR A 47 -1.58 0.51 7.92
CA TYR A 47 -0.42 -0.13 8.56
C TYR A 47 -0.04 0.53 9.90
N SER A 48 -0.08 1.86 9.95
CA SER A 48 0.29 2.62 11.16
C SER A 48 -0.73 2.48 12.28
N GLN A 49 -1.99 2.19 11.95
CA GLN A 49 -3.03 1.95 12.95
C GLN A 49 -2.93 0.55 13.54
N ALA A 50 -2.79 -0.46 12.68
CA ALA A 50 -2.64 -1.84 13.10
C ALA A 50 -2.03 -2.69 11.99
N ARG A 51 -1.24 -3.71 12.33
CA ARG A 51 -0.48 -4.55 11.39
C ARG A 51 -0.19 -5.93 11.98
N VAL A 52 0.27 -6.84 11.13
CA VAL A 52 0.90 -8.08 11.61
C VAL A 52 2.27 -7.72 12.20
N PRO A 53 2.68 -8.30 13.35
CA PRO A 53 3.98 -8.04 13.96
C PRO A 53 5.14 -8.21 12.97
N HIS A 54 6.16 -7.36 13.11
CA HIS A 54 7.39 -7.37 12.30
C HIS A 54 7.23 -7.09 10.79
N ALA A 55 6.01 -6.83 10.32
CA ALA A 55 5.73 -6.50 8.93
C ALA A 55 6.31 -5.13 8.55
N LEU A 56 6.81 -5.02 7.32
CA LEU A 56 7.25 -3.74 6.75
C LEU A 56 6.15 -3.12 5.89
N SER A 57 5.97 -1.80 6.01
CA SER A 57 5.04 -1.05 5.16
C SER A 57 5.62 -0.82 3.77
N LEU A 58 4.96 -1.36 2.75
CA LEU A 58 5.36 -1.23 1.36
C LEU A 58 4.12 -0.94 0.48
N SER A 59 3.55 0.25 0.60
CA SER A 59 2.41 0.69 -0.21
C SER A 59 2.83 0.96 -1.65
N VAL A 60 2.66 -0.02 -2.54
CA VAL A 60 3.15 0.08 -3.93
C VAL A 60 2.00 0.20 -4.92
N PRO A 61 1.96 1.27 -5.74
CA PRO A 61 1.04 1.38 -6.86
C PRO A 61 1.20 0.22 -7.85
N SER A 62 0.08 -0.34 -8.30
CA SER A 62 0.02 -1.43 -9.29
C SER A 62 0.79 -1.12 -10.58
N THR A 63 0.85 0.16 -10.94
CA THR A 63 1.53 0.68 -12.13
C THR A 63 3.05 0.53 -12.05
N LEU A 64 3.63 0.66 -10.86
CA LEU A 64 5.08 0.45 -10.65
C LEU A 64 5.43 -1.04 -10.74
N LEU A 65 4.57 -1.92 -10.22
CA LEU A 65 4.81 -3.36 -10.27
C LEU A 65 4.86 -3.91 -11.70
N LYS A 66 4.06 -3.34 -12.60
CA LYS A 66 3.99 -3.72 -14.02
C LYS A 66 5.15 -3.18 -14.86
N ARG A 67 5.91 -2.21 -14.36
CA ARG A 67 7.07 -1.67 -15.08
C ARG A 67 8.25 -2.66 -14.98
N PRO A 68 8.81 -3.13 -16.11
CA PRO A 68 9.93 -4.08 -16.09
C PRO A 68 11.17 -3.48 -15.43
N ASN A 69 11.41 -2.18 -15.62
CA ASN A 69 12.60 -1.49 -15.10
C ASN A 69 12.46 -1.00 -13.65
N PHE A 70 11.34 -1.27 -12.98
CA PHE A 70 11.15 -0.88 -11.57
C PHE A 70 11.51 -2.06 -10.65
N CYS A 71 12.76 -2.17 -10.26
CA CYS A 71 13.29 -3.29 -9.48
C CYS A 71 13.02 -3.20 -7.97
N LEU A 72 13.31 -4.26 -7.22
CA LEU A 72 13.20 -4.32 -5.76
C LEU A 72 14.07 -3.26 -5.08
N ALA A 73 15.23 -2.92 -5.64
CA ALA A 73 16.04 -1.82 -5.13
C ALA A 73 15.30 -0.47 -5.16
N ARG A 74 14.48 -0.22 -6.19
CA ARG A 74 13.62 0.98 -6.24
C ARG A 74 12.40 0.88 -5.34
N LEU A 75 11.89 -0.33 -5.11
CA LEU A 75 10.86 -0.56 -4.10
C LEU A 75 11.39 -0.29 -2.69
N ALA A 76 12.65 -0.60 -2.42
CA ALA A 76 13.30 -0.31 -1.14
C ALA A 76 13.26 1.19 -0.82
N GLU A 77 13.48 2.06 -1.81
CA GLU A 77 13.41 3.52 -1.64
C GLU A 77 12.03 4.03 -1.20
N MET A 78 10.96 3.22 -1.33
CA MET A 78 9.61 3.58 -0.90
C MET A 78 9.33 3.29 0.57
N LEU A 79 10.22 2.56 1.27
CA LEU A 79 10.03 2.28 2.70
C LEU A 79 10.32 3.55 3.53
N PRO A 80 9.49 3.83 4.55
CA PRO A 80 9.50 5.11 5.24
C PRO A 80 10.78 5.39 6.02
N THR A 81 11.37 4.36 6.65
CA THR A 81 12.50 4.49 7.59
C THR A 81 13.75 3.79 7.09
N SER A 82 14.94 4.19 7.56
CA SER A 82 16.18 3.52 7.18
C SER A 82 16.23 2.08 7.65
N ALA A 83 15.81 1.83 8.89
CA ALA A 83 15.75 0.47 9.45
C ALA A 83 14.88 -0.47 8.60
N ALA A 84 13.73 0.03 8.11
CA ALA A 84 12.87 -0.74 7.21
C ALA A 84 13.55 -1.01 5.86
N ARG A 85 14.27 -0.03 5.30
CA ARG A 85 15.07 -0.21 4.06
C ARG A 85 16.16 -1.26 4.24
N ASP A 86 16.88 -1.23 5.35
CA ASP A 86 17.96 -2.15 5.65
C ASP A 86 17.43 -3.58 5.86
N LYS A 87 16.32 -3.72 6.60
CA LYS A 87 15.62 -5.02 6.74
C LYS A 87 15.12 -5.54 5.40
N PHE A 88 14.54 -4.68 4.56
CA PHE A 88 14.10 -5.05 3.23
C PHE A 88 15.26 -5.46 2.32
N ALA A 89 16.42 -4.79 2.39
CA ALA A 89 17.61 -5.12 1.59
C ALA A 89 18.13 -6.55 1.87
N GLY A 90 17.83 -7.12 3.04
CA GLY A 90 18.09 -8.50 3.39
C GLY A 90 17.22 -9.54 2.68
N TRP A 91 16.26 -9.14 1.83
CA TRP A 91 15.35 -10.06 1.13
C TRP A 91 16.01 -11.24 0.40
N PRO A 92 17.22 -11.15 -0.21
CA PRO A 92 17.84 -12.29 -0.87
C PRO A 92 18.18 -13.43 0.11
N HIS A 93 18.36 -13.08 1.40
CA HIS A 93 18.75 -14.00 2.45
C HIS A 93 17.59 -14.44 3.35
N ALA A 94 16.40 -13.84 3.21
CA ALA A 94 15.21 -14.24 3.96
C ALA A 94 14.89 -15.73 3.78
N SER A 95 14.49 -16.41 4.86
CA SER A 95 14.07 -17.83 4.82
C SER A 95 12.82 -18.01 3.95
N ARG A 96 11.89 -17.07 4.04
CA ARG A 96 10.65 -16.98 3.29
C ARG A 96 10.17 -15.53 3.20
N ILE A 97 9.25 -15.29 2.28
CA ILE A 97 8.59 -13.99 2.11
C ILE A 97 7.08 -14.18 2.26
N LEU A 98 6.46 -13.42 3.15
CA LEU A 98 5.01 -13.32 3.29
C LEU A 98 4.55 -11.93 2.83
N VAL A 99 3.57 -11.88 1.94
CA VAL A 99 2.96 -10.62 1.48
C VAL A 99 1.47 -10.63 1.80
N TYR A 100 0.92 -9.53 2.29
CA TYR A 100 -0.52 -9.42 2.51
C TYR A 100 -1.06 -8.02 2.23
N ASP A 101 -2.33 -7.96 1.85
CA ASP A 101 -3.09 -6.73 1.66
C ASP A 101 -4.26 -6.65 2.66
N ALA A 102 -5.30 -5.88 2.35
CA ALA A 102 -6.45 -5.73 3.24
C ALA A 102 -7.25 -7.04 3.37
N ASP A 103 -7.62 -7.66 2.25
CA ASP A 103 -8.70 -8.65 2.22
C ASP A 103 -8.66 -9.63 1.03
N SER A 104 -7.56 -9.73 0.28
CA SER A 104 -7.52 -10.62 -0.88
C SER A 104 -7.82 -12.07 -0.47
N ALA A 105 -8.89 -12.65 -1.02
CA ALA A 105 -9.24 -14.06 -0.84
C ALA A 105 -8.73 -14.97 -1.98
N ALA A 106 -8.29 -14.36 -3.08
CA ALA A 106 -7.76 -15.03 -4.26
C ALA A 106 -6.62 -14.20 -4.85
N LEU A 107 -5.84 -14.81 -5.75
CA LEU A 107 -4.67 -14.18 -6.36
C LEU A 107 -4.87 -13.98 -7.88
N PRO A 108 -5.68 -12.99 -8.31
CA PRO A 108 -5.95 -12.76 -9.72
C PRO A 108 -4.68 -12.25 -10.46
N PRO A 109 -4.60 -12.45 -11.79
CA PRO A 109 -3.44 -12.05 -12.59
C PRO A 109 -3.04 -10.58 -12.48
N THR A 110 -3.99 -9.71 -12.14
CA THR A 110 -3.84 -8.25 -12.03
C THR A 110 -3.53 -7.78 -10.60
N SER A 111 -3.50 -8.67 -9.61
CA SER A 111 -3.29 -8.27 -8.20
C SER A 111 -1.89 -7.72 -7.96
N ASN A 112 -1.81 -6.78 -7.02
CA ASN A 112 -0.53 -6.23 -6.57
C ASN A 112 0.30 -7.28 -5.84
N LEU A 113 -0.35 -8.16 -5.07
CA LEU A 113 0.29 -9.31 -4.42
C LEU A 113 1.08 -10.12 -5.46
N LEU A 114 0.43 -10.55 -6.54
CA LEU A 114 1.06 -11.36 -7.57
C LEU A 114 2.19 -10.61 -8.28
N GLY A 115 1.98 -9.33 -8.59
CA GLY A 115 3.00 -8.48 -9.21
C GLY A 115 4.26 -8.37 -8.35
N LEU A 116 4.12 -8.15 -7.06
CA LEU A 116 5.24 -8.04 -6.12
C LEU A 116 5.94 -9.39 -5.92
N MET A 117 5.18 -10.48 -5.71
CA MET A 117 5.76 -11.81 -5.53
C MET A 117 6.55 -12.28 -6.77
N ARG A 118 6.08 -11.94 -7.99
CA ARG A 118 6.83 -12.18 -9.22
C ARG A 118 8.14 -11.40 -9.28
N LYS A 119 8.21 -10.17 -8.75
CA LYS A 119 9.47 -9.40 -8.73
C LYS A 119 10.54 -10.11 -7.92
N PHE A 120 10.21 -10.62 -6.74
CA PHE A 120 11.13 -11.44 -5.95
C PHE A 120 11.68 -12.63 -6.73
N ARG A 121 10.83 -13.37 -7.45
CA ARG A 121 11.28 -14.48 -8.30
C ARG A 121 12.17 -14.01 -9.46
N ASN A 122 11.75 -12.96 -10.16
CA ASN A 122 12.47 -12.43 -11.31
C ASN A 122 13.84 -11.84 -10.93
N GLU A 123 13.99 -11.34 -9.72
CA GLU A 123 15.24 -10.78 -9.21
C GLU A 123 16.10 -11.81 -8.46
N GLY A 124 15.69 -13.08 -8.43
CA GLY A 124 16.55 -14.19 -8.01
C GLY A 124 16.27 -14.76 -6.62
N PHE A 125 15.11 -14.49 -6.01
CA PHE A 125 14.74 -15.15 -4.76
C PHE A 125 14.68 -16.68 -4.96
N PRO A 126 15.45 -17.48 -4.19
CA PRO A 126 15.68 -18.89 -4.48
C PRO A 126 14.40 -19.71 -4.66
N ALA A 127 14.30 -20.48 -5.74
CA ALA A 127 13.13 -21.31 -6.05
C ALA A 127 12.75 -22.29 -4.92
N SER A 128 13.75 -22.74 -4.14
CA SER A 128 13.58 -23.62 -2.98
C SER A 128 12.97 -22.93 -1.75
N ARG A 129 13.03 -21.59 -1.68
CA ARG A 129 12.45 -20.81 -0.59
C ARG A 129 11.06 -20.33 -0.97
N GLU A 130 10.21 -20.27 0.04
CA GLU A 130 8.80 -19.99 -0.16
C GLU A 130 8.53 -18.50 -0.29
N ILE A 131 7.63 -18.17 -1.22
CA ILE A 131 6.95 -16.89 -1.27
C ILE A 131 5.46 -17.18 -1.15
N ALA A 132 4.84 -16.59 -0.14
CA ALA A 132 3.46 -16.83 0.21
C ALA A 132 2.67 -15.52 0.31
N TRP A 133 1.36 -15.64 0.21
CA TRP A 133 0.42 -14.57 0.50
C TRP A 133 -0.62 -14.99 1.53
N LEU A 134 -1.08 -14.03 2.33
CA LEU A 134 -2.05 -14.28 3.40
C LEU A 134 -3.49 -14.24 2.87
N ARG A 135 -4.18 -15.37 2.95
CA ARG A 135 -5.57 -15.50 2.49
C ARG A 135 -6.50 -14.68 3.38
N GLY A 136 -7.32 -13.85 2.74
CA GLY A 136 -8.21 -12.92 3.40
C GLY A 136 -7.51 -11.68 3.97
N GLY A 137 -6.22 -11.50 3.66
CA GLY A 137 -5.42 -10.33 4.05
C GLY A 137 -5.39 -10.08 5.55
N PHE A 138 -5.14 -8.82 5.91
CA PHE A 138 -5.14 -8.35 7.29
C PHE A 138 -6.50 -8.51 7.97
N HIS A 139 -7.61 -8.31 7.25
CA HIS A 139 -8.96 -8.41 7.81
C HIS A 139 -9.26 -9.81 8.37
N ALA A 140 -8.75 -10.87 7.72
CA ALA A 140 -8.89 -12.23 8.23
C ALA A 140 -8.11 -12.43 9.54
N VAL A 141 -6.89 -11.91 9.65
CA VAL A 141 -6.10 -11.96 10.91
C VAL A 141 -6.82 -11.21 12.02
N TRP A 142 -7.29 -9.99 11.75
CA TRP A 142 -8.01 -9.18 12.72
C TRP A 142 -9.24 -9.91 13.30
N ARG A 143 -10.00 -10.58 12.43
CA ARG A 143 -11.23 -11.27 12.82
C ARG A 143 -10.97 -12.60 13.52
N GLU A 144 -10.01 -13.38 13.03
CA GLU A 144 -9.83 -14.79 13.43
C GLU A 144 -8.72 -14.96 14.48
N HIS A 145 -7.72 -14.07 14.49
CA HIS A 145 -6.56 -14.09 15.36
C HIS A 145 -6.17 -12.68 15.85
N PRO A 146 -7.06 -11.94 16.54
CA PRO A 146 -6.79 -10.57 16.98
C PRO A 146 -5.57 -10.43 17.91
N SER A 147 -5.17 -11.50 18.62
CA SER A 147 -3.96 -11.52 19.46
C SER A 147 -2.65 -11.45 18.65
N LEU A 148 -2.71 -11.67 17.34
CA LEU A 148 -1.56 -11.56 16.42
C LEU A 148 -1.54 -10.21 15.69
N VAL A 149 -2.26 -9.21 16.20
CA VAL A 149 -2.29 -7.85 15.65
C VAL A 149 -1.52 -6.93 16.57
N GLU A 150 -0.57 -6.19 16.00
CA GLU A 150 0.12 -5.09 16.63
C GLU A 150 -0.64 -3.78 16.35
N HIS A 151 -0.81 -2.94 17.38
CA HIS A 151 -1.53 -1.67 17.27
C HIS A 151 -0.60 -0.49 17.58
N GLY A 152 -0.95 0.69 17.03
CA GLY A 152 -0.21 1.92 17.27
C GLY A 152 0.98 2.10 16.33
N PRO A 153 1.70 3.23 16.44
CA PRO A 153 2.78 3.56 15.53
C PRO A 153 3.87 2.47 15.52
N PRO A 154 4.49 2.18 14.36
CA PRO A 154 5.63 1.27 14.26
C PRO A 154 6.74 1.61 15.24
N GLN A 155 7.40 0.60 15.82
CA GLN A 155 8.56 0.83 16.68
C GLN A 155 9.66 1.58 15.90
N ASP A 156 9.90 1.16 14.66
CA ASP A 156 10.95 1.69 13.77
C ASP A 156 10.77 3.16 13.33
N VAL A 157 9.62 3.81 13.61
CA VAL A 157 9.46 5.26 13.39
C VAL A 157 9.83 6.10 14.62
N LEU A 158 9.98 5.49 15.79
CA LEU A 158 10.34 6.21 17.03
C LEU A 158 11.86 6.45 17.12
N ASP A 159 12.66 5.51 16.61
CA ASP A 159 14.12 5.57 16.72
C ASP A 159 14.77 6.66 15.82
N GLU A 160 14.10 7.12 14.77
CA GLU A 160 14.65 8.17 13.86
C GLU A 160 14.42 9.61 14.37
N ASP A 161 13.47 9.84 15.29
CA ASP A 161 13.20 11.17 15.87
C ASP A 161 14.09 11.45 17.12
N ASP A 162 14.82 10.47 17.68
CA ASP A 162 15.67 10.62 18.90
C ASP A 162 17.14 10.99 18.62
N VAL A 163 17.61 10.89 17.36
CA VAL A 163 18.95 11.37 16.94
C VAL A 163 18.89 12.84 16.53
N THR A 164 18.41 13.70 17.44
CA THR A 164 18.77 15.12 17.39
C THR A 164 19.26 15.48 18.77
N GLY A 165 20.57 15.32 18.97
CA GLY A 165 21.24 15.60 20.23
C GLY A 165 20.80 16.95 20.80
N GLU A 166 20.41 16.92 22.07
CA GLU A 166 20.31 18.08 22.94
C GLU A 166 21.49 19.02 22.68
N PRO A 167 21.27 20.26 22.19
CA PRO A 167 22.33 21.25 22.25
C PRO A 167 22.40 21.72 23.71
N GLU A 168 23.31 21.12 24.47
CA GLU A 168 23.91 21.77 25.64
C GLU A 168 24.46 23.12 25.16
N ALA A 169 23.84 24.22 25.57
CA ALA A 169 24.33 25.58 25.29
C ALA A 169 24.16 26.44 26.53
N ASP A 170 25.11 26.27 27.45
CA ASP A 170 25.56 27.30 28.37
C ASP A 170 26.35 28.36 27.55
N GLY A 171 26.05 29.65 27.72
CA GLY A 171 26.94 30.76 27.32
C GLY A 171 26.61 31.59 26.06
N ASP A 172 26.09 32.80 26.31
CA ASP A 172 26.24 34.11 25.62
C ASP A 172 25.76 34.38 24.16
N PRO A 173 25.28 35.62 23.84
CA PRO A 173 24.63 35.93 22.57
C PRO A 173 25.50 36.69 21.53
N ALA A 174 25.17 36.41 20.26
CA ALA A 174 25.26 37.26 19.05
C ALA A 174 26.61 37.36 18.28
N PRO A 175 26.65 37.85 17.00
CA PRO A 175 25.55 38.20 16.06
C PRO A 175 25.68 37.64 14.61
N LEU A 176 24.52 37.61 13.93
CA LEU A 176 24.25 37.86 12.49
C LEU A 176 25.25 37.34 11.41
N GLY A 177 24.84 36.30 10.68
CA GLY A 177 25.39 36.05 9.34
C GLY A 177 24.95 34.74 8.66
N ARG A 178 24.12 34.89 7.62
CA ARG A 178 24.02 34.03 6.41
C ARG A 178 23.53 32.57 6.54
N GLY A 179 22.48 32.28 5.76
CA GLY A 179 22.19 30.96 5.21
C GLY A 179 21.05 30.23 5.89
N ALA A 180 19.81 30.44 5.42
CA ALA A 180 18.68 29.60 5.84
C ALA A 180 18.83 28.20 5.24
N PRO A 181 18.94 27.12 6.04
CA PRO A 181 18.62 25.80 5.54
C PRO A 181 17.10 25.73 5.35
N THR A 182 16.66 25.16 4.24
CA THR A 182 15.26 24.86 3.96
C THR A 182 14.73 23.90 5.02
N ARG A 183 14.20 24.44 6.12
CA ARG A 183 13.47 23.67 7.12
C ARG A 183 12.23 23.11 6.44
N VAL A 184 12.28 21.83 6.11
CA VAL A 184 11.12 21.10 5.57
C VAL A 184 10.00 21.22 6.59
N LEU A 185 8.97 21.99 6.25
CA LEU A 185 7.81 22.23 7.10
C LEU A 185 7.03 20.92 7.23
N ARG A 186 7.18 20.25 8.38
CA ARG A 186 6.41 19.04 8.71
C ARG A 186 5.03 19.45 9.24
N ALA A 187 3.98 18.84 8.69
CA ALA A 187 2.58 19.15 8.99
C ALA A 187 2.21 19.05 10.49
N LYS A 188 2.96 18.27 11.29
CA LYS A 188 2.74 18.12 12.74
C LYS A 188 3.19 19.32 13.59
N HIS A 189 3.89 20.31 13.02
CA HIS A 189 4.39 21.49 13.73
C HIS A 189 4.05 22.81 13.02
N LEU A 190 2.93 22.85 12.30
CA LEU A 190 2.40 24.12 11.81
C LEU A 190 1.91 24.94 13.01
N PRO A 191 2.51 26.10 13.30
CA PRO A 191 1.97 26.98 14.33
C PRO A 191 0.53 27.35 13.95
N GLN A 192 -0.40 27.19 14.89
CA GLN A 192 -1.84 27.44 14.69
C GLN A 192 -2.15 28.87 14.21
N ALA A 193 -1.19 29.79 14.33
CA ALA A 193 -1.25 31.15 13.80
C ALA A 193 -1.28 31.24 12.25
N ALA A 194 -1.02 30.16 11.51
CA ALA A 194 -1.07 30.16 10.05
C ALA A 194 -2.50 30.08 9.45
N PHE A 195 -3.53 29.88 10.28
CA PHE A 195 -4.92 29.73 9.85
C PHE A 195 -5.79 30.99 10.05
N THR A 196 -5.19 32.17 10.23
CA THR A 196 -5.97 33.41 10.29
C THR A 196 -6.32 33.91 8.89
N SER A 197 -7.55 33.56 8.48
CA SER A 197 -8.46 34.33 7.63
C SER A 197 -8.05 34.63 6.18
N ALA A 198 -8.47 33.74 5.26
CA ALA A 198 -8.87 34.14 3.91
C ALA A 198 -10.31 33.68 3.67
N SER A 199 -11.25 34.63 3.72
CA SER A 199 -12.65 34.42 3.36
C SER A 199 -12.77 34.46 1.83
N THR A 200 -13.03 33.32 1.19
CA THR A 200 -13.31 33.27 -0.24
C THR A 200 -14.80 33.54 -0.46
N ILE A 201 -15.12 34.68 -1.05
CA ILE A 201 -16.46 35.07 -1.48
C ILE A 201 -16.98 34.01 -2.47
N PRO A 202 -18.22 33.51 -2.35
CA PRO A 202 -18.76 32.56 -3.32
C PRO A 202 -18.97 33.23 -4.68
N PHE A 203 -18.28 32.70 -5.69
CA PHE A 203 -18.49 33.03 -7.10
C PHE A 203 -19.85 32.48 -7.54
N LYS A 204 -20.81 33.37 -7.84
CA LYS A 204 -22.12 33.02 -8.38
C LYS A 204 -22.03 32.99 -9.91
N PRO A 205 -22.14 31.82 -10.57
CA PRO A 205 -22.16 31.78 -12.02
C PRO A 205 -23.49 32.36 -12.52
N ARG A 206 -23.41 33.41 -13.34
CA ARG A 206 -24.52 33.93 -14.15
C ARG A 206 -24.68 33.01 -15.36
N PHE A 207 -25.77 32.24 -15.40
CA PHE A 207 -26.22 31.62 -16.65
C PHE A 207 -27.06 32.64 -17.45
N PRO A 208 -26.85 32.77 -18.76
CA PRO A 208 -27.76 33.52 -19.62
C PRO A 208 -29.06 32.73 -19.79
N VAL A 209 -30.17 33.42 -19.58
CA VAL A 209 -31.54 32.97 -19.85
C VAL A 209 -31.65 32.75 -21.37
N LEU A 210 -32.00 31.53 -21.76
CA LEU A 210 -32.50 31.24 -23.10
C LEU A 210 -34.00 30.94 -22.96
N ASP A 211 -34.80 31.92 -23.37
CA ASP A 211 -36.21 31.74 -23.70
C ASP A 211 -36.33 30.67 -24.80
N VAL A 212 -37.04 29.59 -24.53
CA VAL A 212 -37.61 28.73 -25.57
C VAL A 212 -39.07 28.47 -25.21
N ASP A 213 -39.90 28.96 -26.13
CA ASP A 213 -41.34 28.91 -26.17
C ASP A 213 -41.94 27.50 -26.08
N LEU A 214 -43.20 27.54 -25.68
CA LEU A 214 -44.22 26.51 -25.49
C LEU A 214 -44.50 25.68 -26.77
N ASP A 215 -44.67 24.36 -26.63
CA ASP A 215 -45.81 23.64 -27.26
C ASP A 215 -46.16 22.36 -26.47
N PRO A 216 -47.45 22.08 -26.16
CA PRO A 216 -47.88 20.96 -25.33
C PRO A 216 -48.45 19.81 -26.16
N GLY A 217 -47.95 18.58 -25.98
CA GLY A 217 -48.56 17.40 -26.58
C GLY A 217 -47.93 16.09 -26.15
N GLY A 218 -48.52 15.44 -25.15
CA GLY A 218 -48.11 14.09 -24.73
C GLY A 218 -48.92 13.58 -23.53
N SER A 219 -50.05 12.94 -23.83
CA SER A 219 -51.00 12.31 -22.90
C SER A 219 -50.40 11.14 -22.08
N PRO A 220 -51.07 10.73 -20.98
CA PRO A 220 -50.45 10.02 -19.85
C PRO A 220 -50.39 8.50 -20.03
N ILE A 221 -49.30 7.90 -19.53
CA ILE A 221 -49.20 6.46 -19.28
C ILE A 221 -49.91 6.20 -17.95
N LYS A 222 -50.94 5.35 -18.01
CA LYS A 222 -51.67 4.85 -16.85
C LYS A 222 -50.87 3.75 -16.18
N ASP A 223 -50.71 3.88 -14.87
CA ASP A 223 -50.52 2.76 -13.96
C ASP A 223 -51.78 1.90 -13.97
N ASP A 224 -51.62 0.59 -14.12
CA ASP A 224 -52.57 -0.38 -13.58
C ASP A 224 -51.79 -1.61 -13.10
N ALA A 225 -52.07 -1.93 -11.84
CA ALA A 225 -51.54 -3.05 -11.09
C ALA A 225 -52.26 -4.37 -11.43
N PHE A 226 -51.69 -5.47 -10.94
CA PHE A 226 -52.29 -6.59 -10.19
C PHE A 226 -51.84 -8.00 -10.63
N GLU A 227 -51.35 -8.74 -9.62
CA GLU A 227 -51.52 -10.17 -9.28
C GLU A 227 -51.29 -11.26 -10.34
N GLU A 228 -50.35 -12.18 -10.09
CA GLU A 228 -50.51 -13.46 -9.36
C GLU A 228 -50.90 -14.59 -10.34
N GLU A 229 -49.99 -15.53 -10.62
CA GLU A 229 -50.28 -16.94 -10.36
C GLU A 229 -49.03 -17.82 -10.45
N GLN A 230 -49.01 -18.75 -9.52
CA GLN A 230 -48.06 -19.83 -9.34
C GLN A 230 -48.23 -20.88 -10.45
N HIS A 231 -47.14 -21.44 -10.96
CA HIS A 231 -47.16 -22.85 -11.36
C HIS A 231 -45.81 -23.53 -11.21
N PHE A 232 -45.79 -24.46 -10.27
CA PHE A 232 -44.76 -25.47 -10.07
C PHE A 232 -45.06 -26.63 -11.03
N GLY A 233 -44.10 -27.02 -11.87
CA GLY A 233 -44.26 -28.11 -12.82
C GLY A 233 -43.00 -28.95 -12.90
N ARG A 234 -43.14 -30.20 -12.43
CA ARG A 234 -42.20 -31.33 -12.34
C ARG A 234 -41.11 -31.45 -13.41
#